data_AF-A0A9W5TAQ6-F1
#
_entry.id   AF-A0A9W5TAQ6-F1
#
_cell.length_a   1.000
_cell.length_b   1.000
_cell.length_c   1.000
_cell.angle_alpha   90.00
_cell.angle_beta   90.00
_cell.angle_gamma   90.00
#
_symmetry.space_group_name_H-M   'P 1'
#
loop_
_entity.id
_entity.type
_entity.pdbx_description
1 polymer ?
#
loop_
_entity_poly.entity_id
_entity_poly.type
_entity_poly.pdbx_seq_one_letter_code
_entity_poly.pdbx_strand_id
1 'polypeptide(L)'
;MELNGHLEHDPLDYYDDDGLSDYLDDCELDLEPGEGSPSIFDMDTMTTRKGGIGGSLKGTNGITDQALEDMRNAYYAASFPGCSAYDSATFYLLQAEVLVGKRRYREALAAALVAEKVGGHSKVADAIKMICLYQLNDDDRFKKLKQQLVSSGLGGLSETLMKQARGTIEVSNWVPEFLNCLERMSNNKQK
;
A
#
# COMPACT_ATOMS: atom_id res chain seq x y z
N MET A 1 -10.69 67.82 -10.96
CA MET A 1 -11.36 67.04 -12.02
C MET A 1 -11.58 65.65 -11.47
N GLU A 2 -12.83 65.40 -11.12
CA GLU A 2 -13.34 64.15 -10.59
C GLU A 2 -13.58 63.19 -11.76
N LEU A 3 -13.21 61.92 -11.61
CA LEU A 3 -13.74 60.84 -12.42
C LEU A 3 -14.13 59.69 -11.50
N ASN A 4 -15.41 59.71 -11.14
CA ASN A 4 -16.16 58.60 -10.55
C ASN A 4 -16.35 57.52 -11.62
N GLY A 5 -15.78 56.33 -11.39
CA GLY A 5 -16.03 55.13 -12.17
C GLY A 5 -16.96 54.19 -11.39
N HIS A 6 -18.22 54.18 -11.80
CA HIS A 6 -19.26 53.23 -11.42
C HIS A 6 -18.80 51.79 -11.71
N LEU A 7 -18.85 50.89 -10.72
CA LEU A 7 -18.88 49.45 -10.97
C LEU A 7 -20.18 48.93 -10.36
N GLU A 8 -21.15 48.70 -11.24
CA GLU A 8 -22.41 48.04 -10.96
C GLU A 8 -22.10 46.57 -10.63
N HIS A 9 -22.48 46.13 -9.42
CA HIS A 9 -22.46 44.73 -9.05
C HIS A 9 -23.85 44.17 -9.33
N ASP A 10 -23.95 43.40 -10.42
CA ASP A 10 -25.12 42.54 -10.68
C ASP A 10 -25.25 41.50 -9.56
N PRO A 11 -26.44 41.30 -8.97
CA PRO A 11 -26.72 40.17 -8.10
C PRO A 11 -26.85 38.91 -8.97
N LEU A 12 -25.94 37.95 -8.79
CA LEU A 12 -26.06 36.62 -9.37
C LEU A 12 -27.25 35.90 -8.73
N ASP A 13 -28.17 35.50 -9.61
CA ASP A 13 -29.37 34.74 -9.29
C ASP A 13 -29.05 33.44 -8.53
N TYR A 14 -29.77 33.28 -7.42
CA TYR A 14 -29.94 32.02 -6.72
C TYR A 14 -30.56 31.01 -7.69
N TYR A 15 -29.82 29.94 -8.04
CA TYR A 15 -30.44 28.75 -8.61
C TYR A 15 -30.99 27.92 -7.45
N ASP A 16 -32.31 27.88 -7.38
CA ASP A 16 -33.07 26.98 -6.54
C ASP A 16 -32.72 25.52 -6.86
N ASP A 17 -32.43 24.82 -5.77
CA ASP A 17 -32.61 23.39 -5.53
C ASP A 17 -33.96 22.92 -6.12
N ASP A 18 -33.99 21.70 -6.67
CA ASP A 18 -35.17 20.83 -6.87
C ASP A 18 -34.86 19.78 -7.94
N GLY A 19 -34.19 18.68 -7.56
CA GLY A 19 -33.91 17.61 -8.51
C GLY A 19 -33.37 16.31 -7.94
N LEU A 20 -33.62 16.04 -6.65
CA LEU A 20 -33.40 14.72 -6.06
C LEU A 20 -34.50 13.77 -6.56
N SER A 21 -34.36 13.30 -7.81
CA SER A 21 -35.24 12.27 -8.38
C SER A 21 -34.66 10.89 -8.09
N ASP A 22 -35.37 10.18 -7.24
CA ASP A 22 -35.28 8.75 -6.97
C ASP A 22 -34.93 7.91 -8.21
N TYR A 23 -33.75 7.29 -8.17
CA TYR A 23 -33.47 6.04 -8.87
C TYR A 23 -32.67 5.15 -7.92
N LEU A 24 -33.32 4.75 -6.82
CA LEU A 24 -33.00 3.48 -6.17
C LEU A 24 -33.70 2.40 -6.99
N ASP A 25 -32.99 1.93 -8.00
CA ASP A 25 -33.34 0.73 -8.74
C ASP A 25 -33.10 -0.46 -7.80
N ASP A 26 -34.20 -1.03 -7.31
CA ASP A 26 -34.24 -2.25 -6.52
C ASP A 26 -33.73 -3.43 -7.37
N CYS A 27 -32.41 -3.62 -7.39
CA CYS A 27 -31.83 -4.87 -7.84
C CYS A 27 -32.00 -5.92 -6.73
N GLU A 28 -33.17 -6.56 -6.69
CA GLU A 28 -33.34 -7.88 -6.06
C GLU A 28 -32.41 -8.87 -6.78
N LEU A 29 -31.22 -9.04 -6.21
CA LEU A 29 -30.28 -10.10 -6.57
C LEU A 29 -30.75 -11.37 -5.86
N ASP A 30 -31.52 -12.17 -6.59
CA ASP A 30 -31.82 -13.58 -6.25
C ASP A 30 -30.49 -14.36 -6.19
N LEU A 31 -29.91 -14.43 -5.00
CA LEU A 31 -28.79 -15.31 -4.67
C LEU A 31 -29.35 -16.70 -4.36
N GLU A 32 -29.56 -17.49 -5.41
CA GLU A 32 -29.67 -18.94 -5.31
C GLU A 32 -28.48 -19.49 -4.50
N PRO A 33 -28.69 -20.33 -3.46
CA PRO A 33 -27.61 -20.96 -2.73
C PRO A 33 -26.97 -22.05 -3.60
N GLY A 34 -25.98 -21.65 -4.39
CA GLY A 34 -25.13 -22.56 -5.15
C GLY A 34 -24.28 -23.43 -4.21
N GLU A 35 -24.64 -24.71 -4.16
CA GLU A 35 -23.92 -25.77 -3.46
C GLU A 35 -22.46 -25.89 -3.91
N GLY A 36 -21.56 -26.02 -2.93
CA GLY A 36 -20.34 -26.81 -3.05
C GLY A 36 -19.23 -26.28 -3.96
N SER A 37 -18.52 -25.23 -3.53
CA SER A 37 -17.12 -25.07 -3.91
C SER A 37 -16.22 -25.83 -2.91
N PRO A 38 -15.32 -26.71 -3.37
CA PRO A 38 -14.40 -27.39 -2.46
C PRO A 38 -13.39 -26.38 -1.91
N SER A 39 -13.41 -26.22 -0.59
CA SER A 39 -12.34 -25.58 0.18
C SER A 39 -11.04 -26.36 -0.05
N ILE A 40 -10.14 -25.82 -0.89
CA ILE A 40 -8.81 -26.38 -1.22
C ILE A 40 -7.68 -25.70 -0.43
N PHE A 41 -7.99 -24.89 0.59
CA PHE A 41 -6.95 -24.32 1.45
C PHE A 41 -7.20 -24.63 2.91
N ASP A 42 -6.93 -25.89 3.28
CA ASP A 42 -6.46 -26.24 4.62
C ASP A 42 -5.10 -25.57 4.84
N MET A 43 -5.12 -24.36 5.39
CA MET A 43 -3.93 -23.59 5.76
C MET A 43 -3.66 -23.66 7.27
N ASP A 44 -3.72 -24.87 7.82
CA ASP A 44 -3.26 -25.19 9.16
C ASP A 44 -2.37 -26.44 9.13
N THR A 45 -1.12 -26.29 8.67
CA THR A 45 -0.08 -27.29 8.94
C THR A 45 1.33 -26.71 8.87
N MET A 46 1.97 -26.67 10.05
CA MET A 46 3.43 -26.54 10.31
C MET A 46 4.06 -25.17 10.04
N THR A 47 4.82 -24.53 10.93
CA THR A 47 5.73 -25.03 11.96
C THR A 47 5.87 -24.05 13.12
N THR A 48 5.53 -24.52 14.33
CA THR A 48 6.18 -24.13 15.58
C THR A 48 7.65 -24.53 15.54
N ARG A 49 8.58 -23.56 15.43
CA ARG A 49 9.98 -23.77 15.80
C ARG A 49 10.30 -22.94 17.04
N LYS A 50 10.31 -23.66 18.17
CA LYS A 50 10.90 -23.26 19.44
C LYS A 50 12.41 -23.45 19.32
N GLY A 51 13.21 -22.40 19.50
CA GLY A 51 14.67 -22.55 19.63
C GLY A 51 15.43 -21.23 19.61
N GLY A 52 16.13 -20.92 20.72
CA GLY A 52 17.38 -20.16 20.68
C GLY A 52 17.32 -18.70 21.15
N ILE A 53 17.36 -18.51 22.48
CA ILE A 53 17.91 -17.30 23.10
C ILE A 53 19.43 -17.29 22.82
N GLY A 54 19.95 -16.16 22.31
CA GLY A 54 21.38 -15.86 22.34
C GLY A 54 22.13 -16.17 21.05
N GLY A 55 22.12 -15.22 20.12
CA GLY A 55 22.99 -15.21 18.95
C GLY A 55 22.86 -13.91 18.20
N SER A 56 23.95 -13.16 18.08
CA SER A 56 24.06 -11.92 17.30
C SER A 56 23.60 -12.13 15.85
N LEU A 57 22.33 -11.82 15.55
CA LEU A 57 21.73 -11.94 14.22
C LEU A 57 22.01 -10.67 13.41
N LYS A 58 23.21 -10.61 12.83
CA LYS A 58 23.53 -9.70 11.71
C LYS A 58 23.36 -10.44 10.38
N GLY A 59 22.24 -11.15 10.24
CA GLY A 59 21.78 -11.70 8.96
C GLY A 59 20.77 -10.73 8.40
N THR A 60 21.02 -10.18 7.21
CA THR A 60 20.03 -9.36 6.51
C THR A 60 18.86 -10.29 6.18
N ASN A 61 17.69 -10.06 6.78
CA ASN A 61 16.44 -10.75 6.42
C ASN A 61 15.92 -10.28 5.03
N GLY A 62 16.83 -9.93 4.12
CA GLY A 62 16.53 -9.35 2.83
C GLY A 62 15.92 -10.38 1.89
N ILE A 63 14.87 -9.99 1.19
CA ILE A 63 14.25 -10.79 0.15
C ILE A 63 15.23 -10.81 -1.03
N THR A 64 15.54 -11.99 -1.56
CA THR A 64 16.44 -12.11 -2.73
C THR A 64 15.77 -11.57 -3.99
N ASP A 65 16.56 -11.10 -4.96
CA ASP A 65 16.01 -10.65 -6.26
C ASP A 65 15.24 -11.78 -6.96
N GLN A 66 15.74 -13.01 -6.87
CA GLN A 66 15.05 -14.18 -7.40
C GLN A 66 13.68 -14.38 -6.73
N ALA A 67 13.57 -14.21 -5.41
CA ALA A 67 12.29 -14.35 -4.73
C ALA A 67 11.29 -13.25 -5.13
N LEU A 68 11.75 -12.02 -5.37
CA LEU A 68 10.89 -10.96 -5.90
C LEU A 68 10.39 -11.29 -7.31
N GLU A 69 11.28 -11.80 -8.15
CA GLU A 69 10.97 -12.24 -9.51
C GLU A 69 9.94 -13.38 -9.50
N ASP A 70 10.13 -14.37 -8.64
CA ASP A 70 9.21 -15.50 -8.48
C ASP A 70 7.83 -15.04 -7.97
N MET A 71 7.79 -14.14 -6.98
CA MET A 71 6.53 -13.56 -6.48
C MET A 71 5.78 -12.80 -7.57
N ARG A 72 6.49 -11.99 -8.36
CA ARG A 72 5.90 -11.26 -9.49
C ARG A 72 5.31 -12.23 -10.52
N ASN A 73 6.08 -13.22 -10.94
CA ASN A 73 5.67 -14.17 -11.98
C ASN A 73 4.50 -15.04 -11.52
N ALA A 74 4.52 -15.52 -10.28
CA ALA A 74 3.41 -16.28 -9.68
C ALA A 74 2.13 -15.43 -9.61
N TYR A 75 2.25 -14.17 -9.20
CA TYR A 75 1.10 -13.27 -9.11
C TYR A 75 0.52 -12.92 -10.47
N TYR A 76 1.38 -12.64 -11.47
CA TYR A 76 0.93 -12.39 -12.84
C TYR A 76 0.19 -13.60 -13.41
N ALA A 77 0.76 -14.81 -13.28
CA ALA A 77 0.13 -16.04 -13.75
C ALA A 77 -1.22 -16.31 -13.07
N ALA A 78 -1.33 -16.06 -11.75
CA ALA A 78 -2.57 -16.24 -11.00
C ALA A 78 -3.63 -15.16 -11.31
N SER A 79 -3.19 -13.95 -11.66
CA SER A 79 -4.06 -12.80 -11.95
C SER A 79 -4.55 -12.78 -13.40
N PHE A 80 -4.23 -13.79 -14.21
CA PHE A 80 -4.52 -13.83 -15.63
C PHE A 80 -5.73 -14.74 -15.94
N PRO A 81 -6.99 -14.26 -15.85
CA PRO A 81 -8.09 -14.87 -16.56
C PRO A 81 -8.31 -14.12 -17.89
N GLY A 82 -7.55 -14.50 -18.93
CA GLY A 82 -7.90 -14.35 -20.36
C GLY A 82 -8.37 -13.00 -20.94
N CYS A 83 -8.40 -11.90 -20.19
CA CYS A 83 -9.01 -10.62 -20.60
C CYS A 83 -7.94 -9.51 -20.72
N SER A 84 -7.94 -8.78 -21.83
CA SER A 84 -6.90 -7.77 -22.15
C SER A 84 -6.83 -6.59 -21.16
N ALA A 85 -7.91 -6.32 -20.42
CA ALA A 85 -7.95 -5.27 -19.41
C ALA A 85 -7.01 -5.53 -18.22
N TYR A 86 -6.61 -6.78 -18.00
CA TYR A 86 -5.71 -7.16 -16.90
C TYR A 86 -4.24 -6.85 -17.19
N ASP A 87 -3.87 -6.55 -18.44
CA ASP A 87 -2.48 -6.20 -18.81
C ASP A 87 -2.19 -4.70 -18.68
N SER A 88 -2.95 -3.99 -17.84
CA SER A 88 -2.76 -2.57 -17.57
C SER A 88 -2.00 -2.37 -16.26
N ALA A 89 -0.92 -1.58 -16.31
CA ALA A 89 -0.18 -1.21 -15.10
C ALA A 89 -1.08 -0.52 -14.06
N THR A 90 -2.04 0.29 -14.50
CA THR A 90 -3.00 0.98 -13.61
C THR A 90 -3.86 0.00 -12.82
N PHE A 91 -4.28 -1.10 -13.44
CA PHE A 91 -5.06 -2.14 -12.76
C PHE A 91 -4.26 -2.74 -11.60
N TYR A 92 -3.00 -3.13 -11.85
CA TYR A 92 -2.15 -3.70 -10.82
C TYR A 92 -1.77 -2.70 -9.72
N LEU A 93 -1.59 -1.42 -10.04
CA LEU A 93 -1.35 -0.38 -9.03
C LEU A 93 -2.56 -0.22 -8.09
N LEU A 94 -3.76 -0.16 -8.65
CA LEU A 94 -5.00 -0.07 -7.86
C LEU A 94 -5.15 -1.31 -6.96
N GLN A 95 -4.93 -2.49 -7.52
CA GLN A 95 -5.01 -3.75 -6.77
C GLN A 95 -3.98 -3.78 -5.64
N ALA A 96 -2.75 -3.35 -5.91
CA ALA A 96 -1.69 -3.27 -4.93
C ALA A 96 -2.05 -2.32 -3.78
N GLU A 97 -2.61 -1.14 -4.07
CA GLU A 97 -3.06 -0.19 -3.05
C GLU A 97 -4.18 -0.77 -2.16
N VAL A 98 -5.17 -1.42 -2.76
CA VAL A 98 -6.25 -2.12 -2.01
C VAL A 98 -5.67 -3.20 -1.12
N LEU A 99 -4.68 -3.97 -1.60
CA LEU A 99 -4.02 -5.02 -0.83
C LEU A 99 -3.19 -4.47 0.33
N VAL A 100 -2.55 -3.29 0.19
CA VAL A 100 -1.92 -2.58 1.31
C VAL A 100 -2.96 -2.21 2.37
N GLY A 101 -4.12 -1.68 1.95
CA GLY A 101 -5.23 -1.37 2.85
C GLY A 101 -5.73 -2.60 3.63
N LYS A 102 -5.71 -3.77 2.98
CA LYS A 102 -6.06 -5.07 3.60
C LYS A 102 -4.90 -5.75 4.34
N ARG A 103 -3.74 -5.10 4.46
CA ARG A 103 -2.52 -5.63 5.11
C ARG A 103 -1.98 -6.92 4.48
N ARG A 104 -2.30 -7.19 3.21
CA ARG A 104 -1.78 -8.34 2.43
C ARG A 104 -0.48 -7.96 1.73
N TYR A 105 0.56 -7.67 2.51
CA TYR A 105 1.78 -7.00 2.01
C TYR A 105 2.58 -7.80 0.97
N ARG A 106 2.60 -9.14 1.04
CA ARG A 106 3.28 -9.96 0.02
C ARG A 106 2.63 -9.84 -1.34
N GLU A 107 1.31 -9.87 -1.38
CA GLU A 107 0.55 -9.77 -2.63
C GLU A 107 0.53 -8.35 -3.15
N ALA A 108 0.44 -7.35 -2.27
CA ALA A 108 0.59 -5.95 -2.64
C ALA A 108 1.96 -5.69 -3.28
N LEU A 109 3.02 -6.26 -2.71
CA LEU A 109 4.36 -6.19 -3.28
C LEU A 109 4.43 -6.87 -4.65
N ALA A 110 3.87 -8.07 -4.78
CA ALA A 110 3.85 -8.79 -6.06
C ALA A 110 3.07 -8.02 -7.14
N ALA A 111 1.90 -7.49 -6.82
CA ALA A 111 1.10 -6.65 -7.71
C ALA A 111 1.86 -5.38 -8.15
N ALA A 112 2.54 -4.70 -7.21
CA ALA A 112 3.36 -3.53 -7.53
C ALA A 112 4.54 -3.86 -8.46
N LEU A 113 5.19 -5.01 -8.27
CA LEU A 113 6.26 -5.49 -9.16
C LEU A 113 5.75 -5.82 -10.57
N VAL A 114 4.54 -6.36 -10.68
CA VAL A 114 3.88 -6.60 -11.97
C VAL A 114 3.58 -5.27 -12.66
N ALA A 115 2.98 -4.32 -11.93
CA ALA A 115 2.70 -2.98 -12.47
C ALA A 115 3.96 -2.31 -13.03
N GLU A 116 5.07 -2.40 -12.29
CA GLU A 116 6.37 -1.85 -12.71
C GLU A 116 6.93 -2.55 -13.94
N LYS A 117 6.72 -3.86 -14.07
CA LYS A 117 7.15 -4.62 -15.26
C LYS A 117 6.36 -4.24 -16.51
N VAL A 118 5.06 -4.00 -16.37
CA VAL A 118 4.13 -3.70 -17.47
C VAL A 118 4.19 -2.22 -17.88
N GLY A 119 4.16 -1.31 -16.90
CA GLY A 119 4.07 0.14 -17.13
C GLY A 119 5.34 0.94 -16.84
N GLY A 120 6.40 0.29 -16.38
CA GLY A 120 7.63 0.97 -15.97
C GLY A 120 7.57 1.57 -14.57
N HIS A 121 8.61 2.34 -14.23
CA HIS A 121 8.75 2.95 -12.91
C HIS A 121 7.64 3.97 -12.63
N SER A 122 7.06 3.88 -11.43
CA SER A 122 6.02 4.79 -10.95
C SER A 122 6.21 5.08 -9.46
N LYS A 123 5.98 6.34 -9.06
CA LYS A 123 6.02 6.75 -7.65
C LYS A 123 5.04 5.97 -6.79
N VAL A 124 3.87 5.62 -7.35
CA VAL A 124 2.85 4.82 -6.65
C VAL A 124 3.40 3.42 -6.34
N ALA A 125 4.03 2.78 -7.33
CA ALA A 125 4.68 1.48 -7.14
C ALA A 125 5.79 1.57 -6.08
N ASP A 126 6.62 2.61 -6.11
CA ASP A 126 7.70 2.81 -5.15
C ASP A 126 7.17 3.01 -3.72
N ALA A 127 6.11 3.79 -3.54
CA ALA A 127 5.46 3.97 -2.24
C ALA A 127 4.90 2.65 -1.69
N ILE A 128 4.22 1.87 -2.53
CA ILE A 128 3.68 0.56 -2.14
C ILE A 128 4.81 -0.42 -1.78
N LYS A 129 5.84 -0.53 -2.64
CA LYS A 129 7.01 -1.37 -2.37
C LYS A 129 7.67 -0.98 -1.05
N MET A 130 7.87 0.32 -0.80
CA MET A 130 8.47 0.82 0.44
C MET A 130 7.68 0.39 1.68
N ILE A 131 6.36 0.55 1.68
CA ILE A 131 5.50 0.10 2.78
C ILE A 131 5.61 -1.41 2.96
N CYS A 132 5.51 -2.18 1.88
CA CYS A 132 5.54 -3.65 1.97
C CYS A 132 6.89 -4.16 2.45
N LEU A 133 8.00 -3.62 1.96
CA LEU A 133 9.36 -4.02 2.36
C LEU A 133 9.61 -3.73 3.84
N TYR A 134 9.10 -2.61 4.36
CA TYR A 134 9.13 -2.33 5.80
C TYR A 134 8.40 -3.43 6.59
N GLN A 135 7.17 -3.77 6.19
CA GLN A 135 6.36 -4.78 6.88
C GLN A 135 6.91 -6.21 6.75
N LEU A 136 7.69 -6.47 5.70
CA LEU A 136 8.36 -7.75 5.45
C LEU A 136 9.80 -7.81 6.01
N ASN A 137 10.24 -6.77 6.73
CA ASN A 137 11.58 -6.65 7.33
C ASN A 137 12.75 -6.70 6.32
N ASP A 138 12.55 -6.22 5.09
CA ASP A 138 13.64 -6.00 4.12
C ASP A 138 14.20 -4.57 4.30
N ASP A 139 15.00 -4.40 5.35
CA ASP A 139 15.48 -3.10 5.81
C ASP A 139 16.33 -2.36 4.77
N ASP A 140 17.16 -3.08 4.00
CA ASP A 140 18.11 -2.47 3.09
C ASP A 140 17.40 -1.86 1.88
N ARG A 141 16.46 -2.59 1.28
CA ARG A 141 15.64 -2.05 0.18
C ARG A 141 14.68 -0.98 0.68
N PHE A 142 14.09 -1.18 1.85
CA PHE A 142 13.24 -0.19 2.48
C PHE A 142 13.97 1.15 2.65
N LYS A 143 15.18 1.16 3.22
CA LYS A 143 15.97 2.38 3.43
C LYS A 143 16.26 3.11 2.11
N LYS A 144 16.62 2.37 1.06
CA LYS A 144 16.88 2.93 -0.28
C LYS A 144 15.64 3.60 -0.86
N LEU A 145 14.50 2.90 -0.87
CA LEU A 145 13.24 3.43 -1.40
C LEU A 145 12.70 4.60 -0.56
N LYS A 146 12.81 4.52 0.77
CA LYS A 146 12.47 5.62 1.66
C LYS A 146 13.24 6.88 1.32
N GLN A 147 14.57 6.78 1.13
CA GLN A 147 15.39 7.93 0.77
C GLN A 147 14.95 8.53 -0.57
N GLN A 148 14.73 7.69 -1.58
CA GLN A 148 14.26 8.14 -2.89
C GLN A 148 12.92 8.89 -2.81
N LEU A 149 11.93 8.33 -2.10
CA LEU A 149 10.61 8.93 -1.95
C LEU A 149 10.65 10.24 -1.16
N VAL A 150 11.43 10.31 -0.09
CA VAL A 150 11.61 11.55 0.69
C VAL A 150 12.24 12.64 -0.17
N SER A 151 13.26 12.30 -0.97
CA SER A 151 13.90 13.25 -1.88
C SER A 151 12.98 13.70 -3.03
N SER A 152 12.14 12.81 -3.55
CA SER A 152 11.23 13.12 -4.66
C SER A 152 9.90 13.76 -4.24
N GLY A 153 9.62 13.78 -2.93
CA GLY A 153 8.33 14.14 -2.36
C GLY A 153 7.24 13.08 -2.56
N LEU A 154 6.20 13.13 -1.71
CA LEU A 154 5.04 12.22 -1.74
C LEU A 154 3.87 12.74 -2.60
N GLY A 155 4.09 13.80 -3.38
CA GLY A 155 3.07 14.36 -4.27
C GLY A 155 2.71 13.39 -5.41
N GLY A 156 1.43 13.34 -5.77
CA GLY A 156 0.91 12.46 -6.84
C GLY A 156 0.48 11.07 -6.35
N LEU A 157 0.59 10.79 -5.05
CA LEU A 157 -0.02 9.61 -4.42
C LEU A 157 -1.49 9.91 -4.06
N SER A 158 -2.31 8.86 -3.97
CA SER A 158 -3.63 8.97 -3.34
C SER A 158 -3.49 9.45 -1.89
N GLU A 159 -4.51 10.09 -1.34
CA GLU A 159 -4.47 10.58 0.04
C GLU A 159 -4.22 9.43 1.04
N THR A 160 -4.88 8.29 0.81
CA THR A 160 -4.74 7.09 1.63
C THR A 160 -3.31 6.55 1.60
N LEU A 161 -2.76 6.36 0.40
CA LEU A 161 -1.40 5.83 0.23
C LEU A 161 -0.36 6.81 0.78
N MET A 162 -0.55 8.11 0.58
CA MET A 162 0.31 9.16 1.13
C MET A 162 0.34 9.09 2.66
N LYS A 163 -0.82 8.97 3.32
CA LYS A 163 -0.92 8.83 4.78
C LYS A 163 -0.20 7.58 5.28
N GLN A 164 -0.38 6.45 4.60
CA GLN A 164 0.28 5.19 4.96
C GLN A 164 1.80 5.27 4.76
N ALA A 165 2.26 5.83 3.65
CA ALA A 165 3.68 6.02 3.36
C ALA A 165 4.33 6.93 4.40
N ARG A 166 3.70 8.06 4.72
CA ARG A 166 4.18 8.98 5.76
C ARG A 166 4.24 8.32 7.13
N GLY A 167 3.18 7.63 7.55
CA GLY A 167 3.16 6.93 8.82
C GLY A 167 4.25 5.86 8.91
N THR A 168 4.49 5.12 7.83
CA THR A 168 5.58 4.13 7.76
C THR A 168 6.94 4.78 7.93
N ILE A 169 7.17 5.92 7.26
CA ILE A 169 8.41 6.70 7.39
C ILE A 169 8.61 7.19 8.83
N GLU A 170 7.57 7.76 9.45
CA GLU A 170 7.62 8.26 10.83
C GLU A 170 7.92 7.14 11.83
N VAL A 171 7.20 6.02 11.76
CA VAL A 171 7.41 4.86 12.63
C VAL A 171 8.83 4.31 12.45
N SER A 172 9.33 4.22 11.22
CA SER A 172 10.69 3.74 10.96
C SER A 172 11.79 4.63 11.56
N ASN A 173 11.50 5.90 11.83
CA ASN A 173 12.43 6.81 12.51
C ASN A 173 12.32 6.69 14.03
N TRP A 174 11.10 6.64 14.56
CA TRP A 174 10.86 6.69 16.01
C TRP A 174 11.11 5.36 16.72
N VAL A 175 10.82 4.22 16.10
CA VAL A 175 10.98 2.91 16.76
C VAL A 175 12.43 2.66 17.19
N PRO A 176 13.46 2.87 16.35
CA PRO A 176 14.85 2.74 16.79
C PRO A 176 15.22 3.66 17.95
N GLU A 177 14.77 4.92 17.92
CA GLU A 177 15.02 5.89 19.00
C GLU A 177 14.38 5.44 20.32
N PHE A 178 13.14 4.94 20.25
CA PHE A 178 12.43 4.42 21.40
C PHE A 178 13.12 3.19 22.00
N LEU A 179 13.54 2.23 21.17
CA LEU A 179 14.27 1.05 21.63
C LEU A 179 15.62 1.41 22.26
N ASN A 180 16.35 2.37 21.68
CA ASN A 180 17.59 2.88 22.26
C ASN A 180 17.37 3.53 23.64
N CYS A 181 16.27 4.26 23.83
CA CYS A 181 15.90 4.83 25.12
C CYS A 181 15.61 3.74 26.17
N LEU A 182 14.87 2.69 25.80
CA LEU A 182 14.59 1.55 26.66
C LEU A 182 15.88 0.83 27.09
N GLU A 183 16.81 0.62 26.16
CA GLU A 183 18.09 -0.02 26.45
C GLU A 183 18.93 0.79 27.45
N ARG A 184 19.01 2.12 27.26
CA ARG A 184 19.70 3.03 28.19
C ARG A 184 19.11 2.98 29.60
N MET A 185 17.77 2.95 29.71
CA MET A 185 17.10 2.85 31.00
C MET A 185 17.34 1.51 31.69
N SER A 186 17.42 0.41 30.93
CA SER A 186 17.70 -0.92 31.46
C SER A 186 19.13 -1.02 32.02
N ASN A 187 20.12 -0.52 31.26
CA ASN A 187 21.54 -0.56 31.66
C ASN A 187 21.84 0.30 32.90
N ASN A 188 21.04 1.34 33.17
CA ASN A 188 21.19 2.18 34.35
C ASN A 188 20.64 1.54 35.65
N LYS A 189 19.79 0.52 35.56
CA LYS A 189 19.25 -0.19 36.74
C LYS A 189 20.15 -1.33 37.25
N GLN A 190 21.14 -1.73 36.46
CA GLN A 190 22.08 -2.82 36.79
C GLN A 190 23.41 -2.31 37.38
N LYS A 191 23.54 -0.98 37.56
CA LYS A 191 24.64 -0.33 38.30
C LYS A 191 24.13 0.09 39.67
#